data_AF-A0A0D3HNT7-F1
#
_entry.id   AF-A0A0D3HNT7-F1
#
_cell.length_a   1.000
_cell.length_b   1.000
_cell.length_c   1.000
_cell.angle_alpha   90.00
_cell.angle_beta   90.00
_cell.angle_gamma   90.00
#
_symmetry.space_group_name_H-M   'P 1'
#
loop_
_entity.id
_entity.type
_entity.pdbx_description
1 polymer ?
#
loop_
_entity_poly.entity_id
_entity_poly.type
_entity_poly.pdbx_seq_one_letter_code
_entity_poly.pdbx_strand_id
1 'polypeptide(L)'
;MPPNSDPQELRTFEVGVEYMSDAAKINIANQDLVDIYNEIAKDRREIIRELFLTHGKETTGVKNLCIKIKQLMQKCKKLRASIETKGGRAVPIPSHFNREPKAPGA
;
A
#
# COMPACT_ATOMS: atom_id res chain seq x y z
N MET A 1 13.22 -46.38 31.84
CA MET A 1 13.59 -44.95 31.89
C MET A 1 13.89 -44.50 30.46
N PRO A 2 13.23 -43.48 29.91
CA PRO A 2 13.57 -42.91 28.60
C PRO A 2 14.58 -41.76 28.75
N PRO A 3 15.57 -41.67 27.85
CA PRO A 3 15.89 -40.38 27.23
C PRO A 3 16.23 -40.60 25.74
N ASN A 4 16.06 -39.68 24.79
CA ASN A 4 16.04 -38.23 24.83
C ASN A 4 15.12 -37.77 23.71
N SER A 5 14.20 -36.88 24.01
CA SER A 5 13.56 -36.03 23.01
C SER A 5 14.63 -35.06 22.49
N ASP A 6 14.94 -35.08 21.19
CA ASP A 6 15.54 -33.92 20.55
C ASP A 6 14.45 -33.21 19.72
N PRO A 7 13.95 -32.07 20.20
CA PRO A 7 12.83 -31.35 19.60
C PRO A 7 13.32 -30.22 18.69
N GLN A 8 14.13 -30.48 17.66
CA GLN A 8 14.65 -29.40 16.80
C GLN A 8 14.80 -29.73 15.31
N GLU A 9 13.78 -30.34 14.70
CA GLU A 9 13.50 -30.07 13.29
C GLU A 9 12.08 -29.54 13.10
N LEU A 10 11.71 -28.54 13.90
CA LEU A 10 10.77 -27.52 13.45
C LEU A 10 11.48 -26.71 12.36
N ARG A 11 11.62 -27.30 11.18
CA ARG A 11 11.86 -26.53 9.95
C ARG A 11 10.69 -25.57 9.88
N THR A 12 10.96 -24.31 10.19
CA THR A 12 10.10 -23.19 9.86
C THR A 12 9.91 -23.27 8.35
N PHE A 13 8.81 -23.90 7.93
CA PHE A 13 8.31 -23.76 6.58
C PHE A 13 7.93 -22.29 6.45
N GLU A 14 8.87 -21.47 5.97
CA GLU A 14 8.52 -20.30 5.19
C GLU A 14 7.73 -20.84 4.00
N VAL A 15 6.42 -21.03 4.20
CA VAL A 15 5.49 -21.34 3.12
C VAL A 15 5.49 -20.09 2.26
N GLY A 16 6.42 -20.09 1.29
CA GLY A 16 6.54 -19.03 0.31
C GLY A 16 5.20 -18.81 -0.35
N VAL A 17 4.89 -17.54 -0.58
CA VAL A 17 3.65 -17.04 -1.20
C VAL A 17 3.28 -17.80 -2.49
N GLU A 18 4.23 -18.49 -3.13
CA GLU A 18 4.02 -19.39 -4.26
C GLU A 18 2.93 -20.45 -4.03
N TYR A 19 2.86 -21.07 -2.85
CA TYR A 19 1.92 -22.17 -2.55
C TYR A 19 0.52 -21.72 -2.12
N MET A 20 0.28 -20.40 -2.07
CA MET A 20 -1.04 -19.88 -1.68
C MET A 20 -2.04 -20.01 -2.83
N SER A 21 -3.29 -20.36 -2.48
CA SER A 21 -4.40 -20.33 -3.42
C SER A 21 -4.61 -18.91 -3.97
N ASP A 22 -5.15 -18.81 -5.18
CA ASP A 22 -5.42 -17.51 -5.81
C ASP A 22 -6.35 -16.64 -4.94
N ALA A 23 -7.31 -17.25 -4.24
CA ALA A 23 -8.16 -16.55 -3.28
C ALA A 23 -7.36 -15.90 -2.14
N ALA A 24 -6.37 -16.61 -1.58
CA ALA A 24 -5.53 -16.07 -0.52
C ALA A 24 -4.59 -14.97 -1.04
N LYS A 25 -4.04 -15.14 -2.25
CA LYS A 25 -3.25 -14.10 -2.94
C LYS A 25 -4.07 -12.84 -3.23
N ILE A 26 -5.33 -13.00 -3.63
CA ILE A 26 -6.27 -11.89 -3.85
C ILE A 26 -6.59 -11.16 -2.54
N ASN A 27 -6.79 -11.90 -1.44
CA ASN A 27 -7.03 -11.29 -0.13
C ASN A 27 -5.83 -10.46 0.34
N ILE A 28 -4.60 -10.97 0.21
CA ILE A 28 -3.39 -10.20 0.52
C ILE A 28 -3.30 -8.95 -0.36
N ALA A 29 -3.49 -9.10 -1.68
CA ALA A 29 -3.45 -7.97 -2.60
C ALA A 29 -4.53 -6.91 -2.29
N ASN A 30 -5.70 -7.32 -1.80
CA ASN A 30 -6.74 -6.41 -1.33
C ASN A 30 -6.35 -5.69 -0.03
N GLN A 31 -5.67 -6.37 0.90
CA GLN A 31 -5.14 -5.74 2.10
C GLN A 31 -4.05 -4.71 1.75
N ASP A 32 -3.12 -5.08 0.86
CA ASP A 32 -2.10 -4.18 0.32
C ASP A 32 -2.71 -2.92 -0.31
N LEU A 33 -3.84 -3.07 -1.04
CA LEU A 33 -4.56 -1.91 -1.58
C LEU A 33 -5.06 -0.97 -0.47
N VAL A 34 -5.65 -1.51 0.60
CA VAL A 34 -6.12 -0.72 1.74
C VAL A 34 -4.97 0.01 2.41
N ASP A 35 -3.85 -0.67 2.62
CA ASP A 35 -2.68 -0.09 3.27
C ASP A 35 -2.07 1.05 2.45
N ILE A 36 -1.99 0.89 1.12
CA ILE A 36 -1.54 1.97 0.23
C ILE A 36 -2.49 3.18 0.29
N TYR A 37 -3.82 2.97 0.35
CA TYR A 37 -4.76 4.10 0.51
C TYR A 37 -4.58 4.82 1.84
N ASN A 38 -4.35 4.08 2.93
CA ASN A 38 -4.06 4.68 4.24
C ASN A 38 -2.78 5.50 4.21
N GLU A 39 -1.75 5.02 3.52
CA GLU A 39 -0.50 5.75 3.34
C GLU A 39 -0.68 7.04 2.53
N ILE A 40 -1.38 6.98 1.40
CA ILE A 40 -1.71 8.18 0.60
C ILE A 40 -2.50 9.19 1.45
N ALA A 41 -3.46 8.74 2.26
CA ALA A 41 -4.24 9.61 3.13
C ALA A 41 -3.36 10.28 4.19
N LYS A 42 -2.38 9.57 4.75
CA LYS A 42 -1.39 10.12 5.69
C LYS A 42 -0.52 11.18 5.02
N ASP A 43 0.05 10.86 3.86
CA ASP A 43 0.93 11.79 3.12
C ASP A 43 0.19 13.06 2.69
N ARG A 44 -1.10 12.95 2.31
CA ARG A 44 -1.94 14.12 2.02
C ARG A 44 -2.17 15.02 3.23
N ARG A 45 -2.39 14.44 4.40
CA ARG A 45 -2.50 15.22 5.65
C ARG A 45 -1.20 15.94 5.97
N GLU A 46 -0.06 15.30 5.70
CA GLU A 46 1.25 15.92 5.89
C GLU A 46 1.48 17.08 4.92
N ILE A 47 1.12 16.95 3.65
CA ILE A 47 1.16 18.06 2.69
C ILE A 47 0.34 19.26 3.19
N ILE A 48 -0.89 19.02 3.66
CA ILE A 48 -1.75 20.08 4.19
C ILE A 48 -1.10 20.76 5.40
N ARG A 49 -0.50 19.97 6.30
CA ARG A 49 0.23 20.49 7.47
C ARG A 49 1.43 21.33 7.05
N GLU A 50 2.28 20.83 6.16
CA GLU A 50 3.45 21.56 5.68
C GLU A 50 3.05 22.86 4.99
N LEU A 51 2.07 22.82 4.08
CA LEU A 51 1.57 24.02 3.40
C LEU A 51 0.99 25.02 4.40
N PHE A 52 0.31 24.57 5.45
CA PHE A 52 -0.19 25.47 6.49
C PHE A 52 0.96 26.16 7.24
N LEU A 53 1.99 25.41 7.62
CA LEU A 53 3.16 25.91 8.34
C LEU A 53 4.04 26.84 7.49
N THR A 54 4.06 26.64 6.18
CA THR A 54 4.89 27.43 5.24
C THR A 54 4.12 28.58 4.59
N HIS A 55 2.89 28.87 5.05
CA HIS A 55 1.99 29.87 4.48
C HIS A 55 1.71 29.67 2.99
N GLY A 56 1.46 28.42 2.60
CA GLY A 56 1.12 28.01 1.24
C GLY A 56 2.33 27.89 0.30
N LYS A 57 3.56 28.07 0.81
CA LYS A 57 4.77 27.91 -0.01
C LYS A 57 5.07 26.44 -0.22
N GLU A 58 5.25 26.07 -1.47
CA GLU A 58 5.69 24.73 -1.84
C GLU A 58 7.15 24.50 -1.39
N THR A 59 7.35 23.50 -0.53
CA THR A 59 8.67 23.08 -0.05
C THR A 59 9.15 21.85 -0.82
N THR A 60 10.45 21.53 -0.69
CA THR A 60 10.98 20.24 -1.16
C THR A 60 10.27 19.05 -0.50
N GLY A 61 9.85 19.19 0.76
CA GLY A 61 9.05 18.19 1.49
C GLY A 61 7.70 17.92 0.79
N VAL A 62 6.91 18.97 0.55
CA VAL A 62 5.66 18.90 -0.20
C VAL A 62 5.85 18.27 -1.58
N LYS A 63 6.89 18.68 -2.33
CA LYS A 63 7.20 18.10 -3.65
C LYS A 63 7.46 16.60 -3.58
N ASN A 64 8.28 16.17 -2.62
CA ASN A 64 8.60 14.75 -2.42
C ASN A 64 7.36 13.94 -2.05
N LEU A 65 6.50 14.46 -1.17
CA LEU A 65 5.22 13.83 -0.80
C LEU A 65 4.28 13.72 -2.00
N CYS A 66 4.19 14.76 -2.85
CA CYS A 66 3.42 14.71 -4.08
C CYS A 66 3.92 13.62 -5.05
N ILE A 67 5.24 13.52 -5.25
CA ILE A 67 5.86 12.47 -6.08
C ILE A 67 5.55 11.08 -5.50
N LYS A 68 5.71 10.90 -4.20
CA LYS A 68 5.40 9.64 -3.50
C LYS A 68 3.94 9.23 -3.70
N ILE A 69 2.99 10.16 -3.50
CA ILE A 69 1.56 9.91 -3.73
C ILE A 69 1.30 9.46 -5.17
N LYS A 70 1.93 10.09 -6.17
CA LYS A 70 1.78 9.67 -7.58
C LYS A 70 2.26 8.24 -7.81
N GLN A 71 3.40 7.86 -7.23
CA GLN A 71 3.92 6.50 -7.32
C GLN A 71 2.99 5.49 -6.63
N LEU A 72 2.48 5.81 -5.44
CA LEU A 72 1.52 4.97 -4.72
C LEU A 72 0.21 4.80 -5.52
N MET A 73 -0.31 5.87 -6.12
CA MET A 73 -1.49 5.80 -7.00
C MET A 73 -1.26 4.91 -8.22
N GLN A 74 -0.06 4.94 -8.83
CA GLN A 74 0.28 4.02 -9.92
C GLN A 74 0.37 2.57 -9.44
N LYS A 75 0.92 2.33 -8.24
CA LYS A 75 0.97 1.00 -7.61
C LYS A 75 -0.44 0.45 -7.39
N CYS A 76 -1.38 1.26 -6.88
CA CYS A 76 -2.78 0.87 -6.74
C CYS A 76 -3.41 0.43 -8.07
N LYS A 77 -3.19 1.19 -9.16
CA LYS A 77 -3.73 0.85 -10.49
C LYS A 77 -3.22 -0.52 -10.97
N LYS A 78 -1.92 -0.77 -10.84
CA LYS A 78 -1.30 -2.05 -11.22
C LYS A 78 -1.83 -3.21 -10.37
N LEU A 79 -1.90 -3.02 -9.06
CA LEU A 79 -2.36 -4.05 -8.13
C LEU A 79 -3.83 -4.40 -8.36
N ARG A 80 -4.68 -3.38 -8.56
CA ARG A 80 -6.09 -3.56 -8.92
C ARG A 80 -6.26 -4.35 -10.21
N ALA A 81 -5.53 -3.99 -11.27
CA ALA A 81 -5.55 -4.74 -12.52
C ALA A 81 -5.12 -6.20 -12.29
N SER A 82 -4.10 -6.45 -11.47
CA SER A 82 -3.66 -7.82 -11.15
C SER A 82 -4.68 -8.64 -10.34
N ILE A 83 -5.51 -8.00 -9.52
CA ILE A 83 -6.57 -8.71 -8.78
C ILE A 83 -7.68 -9.10 -9.76
N GLU A 84 -8.07 -8.16 -10.62
CA GLU A 84 -9.14 -8.35 -11.61
C GLU A 84 -8.75 -9.42 -12.66
N THR A 85 -7.48 -9.46 -13.11
CA THR A 85 -7.02 -10.50 -14.05
C THR A 85 -6.98 -11.91 -13.45
N LYS A 86 -6.85 -12.03 -12.11
CA LYS A 86 -6.90 -13.30 -11.39
C LYS A 86 -8.35 -13.75 -11.06
N GLY A 87 -9.36 -13.05 -11.60
CA GLY A 87 -10.77 -13.33 -11.32
C GLY A 87 -11.26 -12.82 -9.97
N GLY A 88 -10.45 -12.03 -9.25
CA GLY A 88 -10.81 -11.41 -8.00
C GLY A 88 -11.58 -10.11 -8.18
N ARG A 89 -12.24 -9.65 -7.11
CA ARG A 89 -12.83 -8.30 -7.04
C ARG A 89 -11.95 -7.42 -6.16
N ALA A 90 -11.37 -6.39 -6.77
CA ALA A 90 -10.55 -5.43 -6.04
C ALA A 90 -11.41 -4.57 -5.10
N VAL A 91 -10.84 -4.20 -3.95
CA VAL A 91 -11.45 -3.23 -3.02
C VAL A 91 -11.74 -1.92 -3.76
N PRO A 92 -12.95 -1.35 -3.61
CA PRO A 92 -13.32 -0.11 -4.28
C PRO A 92 -12.45 1.05 -3.81
N ILE A 93 -12.01 1.87 -4.77
CA ILE A 93 -11.20 3.07 -4.53
C ILE A 93 -12.14 4.24 -4.24
N PRO A 94 -12.04 4.93 -3.09
CA PRO A 94 -12.83 6.13 -2.87
C PRO A 94 -12.46 7.21 -3.90
N SER A 95 -13.48 7.89 -4.45
CA SER A 95 -13.32 8.80 -5.60
C SER A 95 -12.31 9.93 -5.38
N HIS A 96 -12.10 10.37 -4.15
CA HIS A 96 -11.13 11.40 -3.79
C HIS A 96 -9.66 10.96 -3.93
N PHE A 97 -9.38 9.65 -4.02
CA PHE A 97 -8.03 9.14 -4.32
C PHE A 97 -7.65 9.27 -5.79
N ASN A 98 -8.61 9.45 -6.70
CA ASN A 98 -8.32 9.61 -8.13
C ASN A 98 -7.79 11.01 -8.49
N ARG A 99 -7.85 11.96 -7.57
CA ARG A 99 -7.36 13.32 -7.78
C ARG A 99 -5.88 13.40 -7.40
N GLU A 100 -5.03 13.82 -8.33
CA GLU A 100 -3.67 14.18 -7.98
C GLU A 100 -3.68 15.39 -7.02
N PRO A 101 -2.82 15.39 -5.99
CA PRO A 101 -2.63 16.58 -5.18
C PRO A 101 -2.09 17.70 -6.09
N LYS A 102 -2.80 18.83 -6.14
CA LYS A 102 -2.34 20.05 -6.81
C LYS A 102 -1.78 20.99 -5.75
N ALA A 103 -0.60 21.54 -5.99
CA ALA A 103 -0.13 22.68 -5.22
C ALA A 103 -1.04 23.89 -5.51
N PRO A 104 -1.33 24.76 -4.53
CA PRO A 104 -2.00 26.02 -4.80
C PRO A 104 -1.07 26.89 -5.68
N GLY A 105 -1.46 27.13 -6.93
CA GLY A 105 -0.74 28.02 -7.86
C GLY A 105 -0.38 27.46 -9.25
N ALA A 106 -0.83 26.24 -9.60
CA ALA A 106 -0.75 25.69 -10.95
C ALA A 106 -2.08 25.81 -11.73
#